data_AF-A0A3D0XA73-F1
#
_entry.id   AF-A0A3D0XA73-F1
#
_cell.length_a   1.000
_cell.length_b   1.000
_cell.length_c   1.000
_cell.angle_alpha   90.00
_cell.angle_beta   90.00
_cell.angle_gamma   90.00
#
_symmetry.space_group_name_H-M   'P 1'
#
loop_
_entity.id
_entity.type
_entity.pdbx_description
1 polymer ?
#
loop_
_entity_poly.entity_id
_entity_poly.type
_entity_poly.pdbx_seq_one_letter_code
_entity_poly.pdbx_strand_id
1 'polypeptide(L)' 'MKNMNINGKTKVSDIMAQYPWLLDELIKVNSKFKMANTPIGRMMLKNATVADVSKKSGVDQDTILRELKKFIEAHEAK' A
#
# COMPACT_ATOMS: atom_id res chain seq x y z
N MET A 1 -7.23 -9.18 15.77
CA MET A 1 -7.07 -8.87 14.34
C MET A 1 -7.42 -7.40 14.16
N LYS A 2 -6.45 -6.56 13.76
CA LYS A 2 -6.77 -5.16 13.45
C LYS A 2 -7.46 -5.13 12.08
N ASN A 3 -8.79 -5.21 12.10
CA ASN A 3 -9.62 -5.27 10.89
C ASN A 3 -9.74 -3.88 10.23
N MET A 4 -8.68 -3.43 9.56
CA MET A 4 -8.79 -2.26 8.68
C MET A 4 -9.54 -2.69 7.41
N ASN A 5 -10.74 -2.14 7.18
CA ASN A 5 -11.48 -2.38 5.93
C ASN A 5 -10.89 -1.52 4.80
N ILE A 6 -9.80 -2.01 4.19
CA ILE A 6 -9.13 -1.35 3.07
C ILE A 6 -10.05 -1.39 1.83
N ASN A 7 -10.31 -0.23 1.25
CA ASN A 7 -11.10 -0.06 0.03
C ASN A 7 -10.51 1.05 -0.86
N GLY A 8 -11.14 1.30 -2.02
CA GLY A 8 -10.67 2.29 -2.99
C GLY A 8 -10.44 3.70 -2.44
N LYS A 9 -11.21 4.11 -1.43
CA LYS A 9 -11.14 5.45 -0.80
C LYS A 9 -10.11 5.53 0.33
N THR A 10 -9.55 4.39 0.76
CA THR A 10 -8.53 4.35 1.80
C THR A 10 -7.26 5.05 1.32
N LYS A 11 -6.72 5.96 2.12
CA LYS A 11 -5.45 6.61 1.82
C LYS A 11 -4.30 5.62 1.96
N VAL A 12 -3.35 5.68 1.03
CA VAL A 12 -2.16 4.81 1.08
C VAL A 12 -1.33 5.11 2.33
N SER A 13 -1.24 6.37 2.75
CA SER A 13 -0.58 6.73 4.01
C SER A 13 -1.18 6.06 5.23
N ASP A 14 -2.49 5.88 5.28
CA ASP A 14 -3.18 5.28 6.43
C ASP A 14 -2.89 3.77 6.48
N ILE A 15 -2.81 3.12 5.31
CA ILE A 15 -2.39 1.72 5.20
C ILE A 15 -0.94 1.56 5.67
N MET A 16 -0.03 2.43 5.23
CA MET A 16 1.38 2.35 5.64
C MET A 16 1.58 2.69 7.12
N ALA A 17 0.79 3.60 7.69
CA ALA A 17 0.84 3.90 9.12
C ALA A 17 0.32 2.73 9.96
N GLN A 18 -0.70 2.04 9.48
CA GLN A 18 -1.27 0.86 10.12
C GLN A 18 -0.33 -0.35 10.02
N TYR A 19 0.38 -0.50 8.90
CA TYR A 19 1.32 -1.57 8.62
C TYR A 19 2.70 -0.99 8.23
N PRO A 20 3.48 -0.46 9.19
CA PRO A 20 4.78 0.20 8.90
C PRO A 20 5.77 -0.70 8.16
N TRP A 21 5.68 -2.01 8.39
CA TRP A 21 6.51 -3.04 7.75
C TRP A 21 6.16 -3.27 6.27
N LEU A 22 4.95 -2.89 5.83
CA LEU A 22 4.45 -3.21 4.48
C LEU A 22 5.28 -2.53 3.40
N LEU A 23 5.69 -1.27 3.62
CA LEU A 23 6.50 -0.54 2.65
C LEU A 23 7.86 -1.21 2.45
N ASP A 24 8.46 -1.72 3.53
CA ASP A 24 9.75 -2.41 3.47
C ASP A 24 9.64 -3.73 2.70
N GLU A 25 8.57 -4.51 2.93
CA GLU A 25 8.29 -5.72 2.16
C GLU A 25 8.06 -5.43 0.67
N LEU A 26 7.30 -4.38 0.33
CA LEU A 26 7.12 -3.96 -1.05
C LEU A 26 8.45 -3.57 -1.70
N ILE A 27 9.32 -2.85 -0.99
CA ILE A 27 10.67 -2.48 -1.48
C ILE A 27 11.53 -3.71 -1.76
N LYS A 28 11.43 -4.77 -0.95
CA LYS A 28 12.13 -6.05 -1.18
C LYS A 28 11.64 -6.73 -2.45
N VAL A 29 10.34 -6.66 -2.74
CA VAL A 29 9.75 -7.21 -3.97
C VAL A 29 10.15 -6.39 -5.20
N ASN A 30 10.17 -5.07 -5.11
CA ASN A 30 10.58 -4.21 -6.21
C ASN A 30 11.21 -2.90 -5.75
N SER A 31 12.44 -2.64 -6.20
CA SER A 31 13.21 -1.44 -5.86
C SER A 31 12.56 -0.13 -6.29
N LYS A 32 11.60 -0.13 -7.23
CA LYS A 32 10.83 1.06 -7.61
C LYS A 32 10.02 1.64 -6.45
N PHE A 33 9.62 0.81 -5.48
CA PHE A 33 8.94 1.27 -4.28
C PHE A 33 9.85 2.05 -3.33
N LYS A 34 11.18 2.05 -3.53
CA LYS A 34 12.10 2.89 -2.73
C LYS A 34 11.76 4.38 -2.84
N MET A 35 11.25 4.80 -3.99
CA MET A 35 10.82 6.19 -4.18
C MET A 35 9.70 6.59 -3.20
N ALA A 36 8.78 5.67 -2.86
CA ALA A 36 7.73 5.93 -1.88
C ALA A 36 8.25 6.17 -0.46
N ASN A 37 9.48 5.74 -0.13
CA ASN A 37 10.10 5.97 1.18
C ASN A 37 10.91 7.29 1.24
N THR A 38 11.07 8.01 0.13
CA THR A 38 11.71 9.34 0.14
C THR A 38 10.77 10.41 0.71
N PRO A 39 11.25 11.55 1.22
CA PRO A 39 10.39 12.63 1.71
C PRO A 39 9.35 13.10 0.68
N ILE A 40 9.76 13.24 -0.59
CA ILE A 40 8.86 13.62 -1.69
C ILE A 40 7.85 12.50 -1.97
N GLY A 41 8.29 11.24 -2.02
CA GLY A 41 7.40 10.10 -2.21
C GLY A 41 6.37 9.95 -1.09
N ARG A 42 6.77 10.10 0.16
CA ARG A 42 5.85 10.08 1.31
C ARG A 42 4.82 11.19 1.25
N MET A 43 5.23 12.39 0.85
CA MET A 43 4.30 13.51 0.64
C MET A 43 3.28 13.18 -0.46
N MET A 44 3.71 12.54 -1.55
CA MET A 44 2.81 12.09 -2.60
C MET A 44 1.83 11.01 -2.11
N LEU A 45 2.29 10.05 -1.31
CA LEU A 45 1.44 8.99 -0.72
C LEU A 45 0.37 9.54 0.23
N LYS A 46 0.66 10.63 0.96
CA LYS A 46 -0.27 11.26 1.91
C LYS A 46 -1.58 11.72 1.28
N ASN A 47 -1.55 12.05 -0.01
CA ASN A 47 -2.69 12.57 -0.74
C ASN A 47 -3.32 11.56 -1.69
N ALA A 48 -2.76 10.34 -1.80
CA ALA A 48 -3.24 9.32 -2.72
C ALA A 48 -4.11 8.27 -2.02
N THR A 49 -5.20 7.89 -2.68
CA THR A 49 -6.04 6.75 -2.32
C THR A 49 -5.64 5.51 -3.12
N VAL A 50 -6.18 4.34 -2.76
CA VAL A 50 -5.99 3.11 -3.54
C VAL A 50 -6.52 3.27 -4.98
N ALA A 51 -7.64 3.98 -5.16
CA ALA A 51 -8.17 4.32 -6.47
C ALA A 51 -7.20 5.17 -7.32
N ASP A 52 -6.53 6.14 -6.70
CA ASP A 52 -5.53 6.98 -7.39
C ASP A 52 -4.32 6.15 -7.83
N VAL A 53 -3.87 5.21 -6.99
CA VAL A 53 -2.79 4.26 -7.34
C VAL A 53 -3.21 3.37 -8.50
N SER A 54 -4.44 2.85 -8.49
CA SER A 54 -4.99 2.07 -9.61
C SER A 54 -4.93 2.88 -10.91
N LYS A 55 -5.50 4.09 -10.91
CA LYS A 55 -5.52 4.97 -12.09
C LYS A 55 -4.12 5.30 -12.60
N LYS A 56 -3.16 5.55 -11.70
CA LYS A 56 -1.80 5.94 -12.08
C LYS A 56 -0.95 4.75 -12.55
N SER A 57 -1.16 3.57 -11.98
CA SER A 57 -0.40 2.36 -12.32
C SER A 57 -0.96 1.61 -13.52
N GLY A 58 -2.23 1.84 -13.87
CA GLY A 58 -2.96 1.03 -14.86
C GLY A 58 -3.36 -0.35 -14.34
N VAL A 59 -3.12 -0.64 -13.05
CA VAL A 59 -3.54 -1.89 -12.40
C VAL A 59 -4.94 -1.71 -11.85
N ASP A 60 -5.80 -2.70 -12.08
CA ASP A 60 -7.16 -2.74 -11.56
C ASP A 60 -7.19 -2.60 -10.02
N GLN A 61 -8.18 -1.85 -9.53
CA GLN A 61 -8.29 -1.52 -8.10
C GLN A 61 -8.52 -2.75 -7.23
N ASP A 62 -9.36 -3.69 -7.68
CA ASP A 62 -9.65 -4.90 -6.92
C ASP A 62 -8.43 -5.81 -6.86
N THR A 63 -7.62 -5.80 -7.91
CA THR A 63 -6.31 -6.47 -7.90
C THR A 63 -5.38 -5.86 -6.86
N ILE A 64 -5.25 -4.53 -6.77
CA ILE A 64 -4.44 -3.89 -5.73
C ILE A 64 -4.94 -4.26 -4.33
N LEU A 65 -6.26 -4.16 -4.10
CA LEU A 65 -6.87 -4.47 -2.80
C LEU A 65 -6.64 -5.92 -2.40
N ARG A 66 -6.81 -6.86 -3.33
CA ARG A 66 -6.59 -8.29 -3.11
C ARG A 66 -5.14 -8.57 -2.74
N GLU A 67 -4.19 -8.05 -3.51
CA GLU A 67 -2.77 -8.31 -3.25
C GLU A 67 -2.32 -7.68 -1.93
N LEU A 68 -2.77 -6.46 -1.60
CA LEU A 68 -2.49 -5.85 -0.29
C LEU A 68 -3.01 -6.71 0.87
N LYS A 69 -4.25 -7.23 0.77
CA LYS A 69 -4.82 -8.12 1.79
C LYS A 69 -4.00 -9.39 1.94
N LYS A 70 -3.63 -10.05 0.82
CA LYS A 70 -2.78 -11.24 0.84
C LYS A 70 -1.43 -10.98 1.51
N PHE A 71 -0.78 -9.86 1.21
CA PHE A 71 0.51 -9.51 1.84
C PHE A 71 0.37 -9.32 3.35
N ILE A 72 -0.71 -8.66 3.80
CA ILE A 72 -1.03 -8.47 5.22
C ILE A 72 -1.30 -9.79 5.92
N GLU A 73 -2.20 -10.60 5.38
CA GLU A 73 -2.54 -11.92 5.93
C GLU A 73 -1.32 -12.84 5.99
N ALA A 74 -0.51 -12.88 4.93
CA ALA A 74 0.69 -13.70 4.89
C ALA A 74 1.79 -13.24 5.86
N HIS A 75 1.80 -11.96 6.25
CA HIS A 75 2.73 -11.45 7.26
C HIS A 75 2.22 -11.71 8.68
N GLU A 76 0.92 -11.54 8.93
CA GLU A 76 0.31 -11.79 10.25
C GLU A 76 0.18 -13.29 10.59
N ALA A 77 0.21 -14.18 9.60
CA ALA A 77 0.20 -15.63 9.80
C ALA A 77 1.57 -16.23 10.17
N LYS A 78 2.62 -15.42 10.23
CA LYS A 78 3.98 -15.82 10.65
C LYS A 78 4.19 -15.54 12.13
#